data_AF-A0A1X7M6K2-F1
#
_entry.id   AF-A0A1X7M6K2-F1
#
_cell.length_a   1.000
_cell.length_b   1.000
_cell.length_c   1.000
_cell.angle_alpha   90.00
_cell.angle_beta   90.00
_cell.angle_gamma   90.00
#
_symmetry.space_group_name_H-M   'P 1'
#
loop_
_entity.id
_entity.type
_entity.pdbx_description
1 polymer ?
#
loop_
_entity_poly.entity_id
_entity_poly.type
_entity_poly.pdbx_seq_one_letter_code
_entity_poly.pdbx_strand_id
1 'polypeptide(L)' 'MFAGSGSDGERAAAMYALIGTCTLNDIDPRAYLDYVLTHIADHKINRIDELLPWRVTDKLHTLASPPNPGA' A
#
# COMPACT_ATOMS: atom_id res chain seq x y z
N MET A 1 -14.90 -27.04 -2.04
CA MET A 1 -13.46 -27.17 -1.74
C MET A 1 -12.71 -26.71 -2.98
N PHE A 2 -12.36 -25.43 -3.07
CA PHE A 2 -11.71 -24.87 -4.27
C PHE A 2 -10.21 -24.76 -4.02
N ALA A 3 -9.52 -25.88 -4.22
CA ALA A 3 -8.08 -25.91 -4.37
C ALA A 3 -7.75 -25.63 -5.84
N GLY A 4 -6.88 -24.66 -6.12
CA GLY A 4 -6.11 -24.65 -7.36
C GLY A 4 -6.35 -23.52 -8.37
N SER A 5 -6.82 -22.33 -7.98
CA SER A 5 -6.61 -21.09 -8.76
C SER A 5 -6.72 -19.85 -7.85
N GLY A 6 -6.03 -19.89 -6.70
CA GLY A 6 -6.21 -18.93 -5.60
C GLY A 6 -5.43 -17.64 -5.72
N SER A 7 -4.85 -17.30 -6.88
CA SER A 7 -4.09 -16.05 -7.00
C SER A 7 -4.91 -14.89 -7.55
N ASP A 8 -5.75 -15.06 -8.57
CA ASP A 8 -6.38 -13.88 -9.19
C ASP A 8 -7.54 -13.30 -8.36
N GLY A 9 -8.38 -14.17 -7.78
CA GLY A 9 -9.50 -13.74 -6.92
C GLY A 9 -9.05 -13.22 -5.55
N GLU A 10 -8.03 -13.83 -4.95
CA GLU A 10 -7.47 -13.40 -3.66
C GLU A 10 -6.73 -12.07 -3.80
N ARG A 11 -6.01 -11.85 -4.91
CA ARG A 11 -5.32 -10.58 -5.19
C ARG A 11 -6.33 -9.47 -5.45
N ALA A 12 -7.42 -9.75 -6.15
CA ALA A 12 -8.51 -8.79 -6.33
C ALA A 12 -9.19 -8.45 -4.99
N ALA A 13 -9.45 -9.45 -4.14
CA ALA A 13 -10.00 -9.24 -2.80
C ALA A 13 -9.04 -8.44 -1.89
N ALA A 14 -7.74 -8.74 -1.96
CA ALA A 14 -6.70 -8.00 -1.25
C ALA A 14 -6.63 -6.55 -1.74
N MET A 15 -6.65 -6.30 -3.05
CA MET A 15 -6.69 -4.94 -3.61
C MET A 15 -7.93 -4.17 -3.14
N TYR A 16 -9.12 -4.78 -3.18
CA TYR A 16 -10.35 -4.16 -2.68
C TYR A 16 -10.28 -3.86 -1.17
N ALA A 17 -9.73 -4.78 -0.38
CA ALA A 17 -9.52 -4.58 1.05
C ALA A 17 -8.53 -3.43 1.31
N LEU A 18 -7.44 -3.33 0.54
CA LEU A 18 -6.47 -2.23 0.64
C LEU A 18 -7.10 -0.89 0.29
N ILE A 19 -7.88 -0.81 -0.80
CA ILE A 19 -8.61 0.41 -1.19
C ILE A 19 -9.61 0.81 -0.10
N GLY A 20 -10.38 -0.14 0.44
CA GLY A 20 -11.30 0.12 1.55
C GLY A 20 -10.58 0.60 2.82
N THR A 21 -9.39 0.05 3.07
CA THR A 21 -8.53 0.49 4.19
C THR A 21 -7.97 1.90 3.96
N CYS A 22 -7.66 2.29 2.73
CA CYS A 22 -7.24 3.67 2.41
C CYS A 22 -8.32 4.68 2.81
N THR A 23 -9.57 4.42 2.41
CA THR A 23 -10.72 5.26 2.77
C THR A 23 -10.92 5.35 4.28
N LEU A 24 -10.70 4.26 5.02
CA LEU A 24 -10.80 4.24 6.49
C LEU A 24 -9.67 5.00 7.20
N ASN A 25 -8.53 5.21 6.53
CA ASN A 25 -7.37 5.91 7.08
C ASN A 25 -7.23 7.34 6.54
N ASP A 26 -8.24 7.86 5.84
CA ASP A 26 -8.23 9.19 5.18
C ASP A 26 -7.05 9.35 4.18
N ILE A 27 -6.69 8.25 3.50
CA ILE A 27 -5.61 8.22 2.51
C ILE A 27 -6.23 8.28 1.12
N ASP A 28 -5.68 9.12 0.25
CA ASP A 28 -6.08 9.14 -1.14
C ASP A 28 -5.75 7.78 -1.80
N PRO A 29 -6.77 7.01 -2.24
CA PRO A 29 -6.56 5.67 -2.78
C PRO A 29 -5.79 5.70 -4.10
N ARG A 30 -5.80 6.84 -4.83
CA ARG A 30 -5.08 7.01 -6.08
C ARG A 30 -3.59 7.21 -5.83
N ALA A 31 -3.22 8.05 -4.86
CA ALA A 31 -1.84 8.24 -4.43
C ALA A 31 -1.24 6.95 -3.83
N TYR A 32 -2.03 6.23 -3.02
CA TYR A 32 -1.63 4.92 -2.49
C TYR A 32 -1.39 3.90 -3.61
N LEU A 33 -2.31 3.81 -4.57
CA LEU A 33 -2.17 2.85 -5.69
C LEU A 33 -0.96 3.18 -6.56
N ASP A 34 -0.69 4.44 -6.84
CA ASP A 34 0.50 4.87 -7.61
C ASP A 34 1.80 4.49 -6.87
N TYR A 35 1.85 4.74 -5.56
CA TYR A 35 2.97 4.36 -4.71
C TYR A 35 3.18 2.84 -4.72
N VAL A 36 2.12 2.08 -4.49
CA VAL A 36 2.17 0.61 -4.47
C VAL A 36 2.54 0.06 -5.83
N LEU A 37 1.93 0.51 -6.94
CA LEU A 37 2.26 0.02 -8.28
C LEU A 37 3.72 0.30 -8.66
N THR A 38 4.25 1.45 -8.24
CA THR A 38 5.66 1.82 -8.45
C THR A 38 6.61 1.00 -7.59
N HIS A 39 6.25 0.72 -6.34
CA HIS A 39 7.13 0.01 -5.40
C HIS A 39 6.98 -1.51 -5.47
N ILE A 40 5.81 -2.06 -5.83
CA ILE A 40 5.53 -3.50 -5.84
C ILE A 40 6.35 -4.26 -6.87
N ALA A 41 6.79 -3.59 -7.95
CA ALA A 41 7.65 -4.19 -8.97
C ALA A 41 9.05 -4.50 -8.44
N ASP A 42 9.55 -3.71 -7.47
CA ASP A 42 10.87 -3.87 -6.86
C ASP A 42 10.79 -4.52 -5.46
N HIS A 43 9.60 -4.57 -4.85
CA HIS A 43 9.41 -5.09 -3.51
C HIS A 43 9.35 -6.62 -3.43
N LYS A 44 10.04 -7.20 -2.44
CA LYS A 44 9.92 -8.63 -2.13
C LYS A 44 8.54 -8.94 -1.55
N ILE A 45 7.98 -10.08 -1.97
CA ILE A 45 6.66 -10.56 -1.51
C ILE A 45 6.59 -10.76 0.02
N ASN A 46 7.72 -11.02 0.68
CA ASN A 46 7.82 -11.16 2.14
C ASN A 46 7.77 -9.81 2.89
N ARG A 47 7.67 -8.68 2.18
CA ARG A 47 7.68 -7.32 2.72
C ARG A 47 6.42 -6.52 2.34
N ILE A 48 5.34 -7.20 1.92
CA ILE A 48 4.06 -6.57 1.60
C ILE A 48 3.49 -5.79 2.80
N ASP A 49 3.86 -6.16 4.03
CA ASP A 49 3.47 -5.42 5.24
C ASP A 49 3.91 -3.95 5.21
N GLU A 50 5.04 -3.63 4.56
CA GLU A 50 5.52 -2.26 4.41
C GLU A 50 4.73 -1.45 3.37
N LEU A 51 3.99 -2.15 2.50
CA LEU A 51 3.08 -1.55 1.51
C LEU A 51 1.66 -1.40 2.06
N LEU A 52 1.40 -1.75 3.32
CA LEU A 52 0.06 -1.60 3.91
C LEU A 52 -0.30 -0.11 4.08
N PRO A 53 -1.56 0.27 3.87
CA PRO A 53 -1.98 1.67 3.76
C PRO A 53 -1.60 2.51 4.98
N TRP A 54 -1.68 1.98 6.20
CA TRP A 54 -1.24 2.70 7.40
C TRP A 54 0.28 2.86 7.53
N ARG A 55 1.10 2.02 6.87
CA ARG A 55 2.56 2.19 6.82
C ARG A 55 2.95 3.18 5.72
N VAL A 56 2.23 3.16 4.62
CA VAL A 56 2.42 4.10 3.51
C VAL A 56 1.94 5.49 3.88
N THR A 57 0.91 5.65 4.72
CA THR A 57 0.49 6.97 5.23
C THR A 57 1.62 7.69 5.95
N ASP A 58 2.37 6.97 6.80
CA ASP A 58 3.53 7.51 7.50
C ASP A 58 4.62 7.94 6.52
N LYS A 59 4.89 7.12 5.48
CA LYS A 59 5.87 7.45 4.42
C LYS A 59 5.43 8.63 3.56
N LEU A 60 4.16 8.69 3.16
CA LEU A 60 3.60 9.80 2.38
C LEU A 60 3.63 11.10 3.19
N HIS A 61 3.33 11.04 4.49
CA HIS A 61 3.45 12.17 5.40
C HIS A 61 4.91 12.58 5.64
N THR A 62 5.84 11.61 5.69
CA THR A 62 7.30 11.86 5.79
C THR A 62 7.84 12.58 4.56
N LEU A 63 7.41 12.22 3.35
CA LEU A 63 7.81 12.90 2.11
C LEU A 63 7.30 14.35 2.06
N ALA A 64 6.20 14.65 2.77
CA ALA A 64 5.64 15.98 2.92
C ALA A 64 6.23 16.77 4.11
N SER A 65 7.10 16.16 4.91
CA SER A 65 7.77 16.88 6.01
C SER A 65 8.93 17.69 5.43
N PRO A 66 8.93 19.03 5.54
CA PRO A 66 10.09 19.81 5.15
C PRO A 66 11.28 19.37 6.01
N PRO A 67 12.49 19.23 5.42
CA PRO A 67 13.69 18.89 6.18
C PRO A 67 13.86 19.93 7.29
N ASN A 68 13.91 19.44 8.53
CA ASN A 68 14.15 20.22 9.72
C ASN A 68 15.41 21.09 9.49
N PRO A 69 15.32 22.44 9.50
CA PRO A 69 16.49 23.29 9.37
C PRO A 69 17.24 23.27 10.70
N GLY A 70 18.10 22.27 10.89
CA GLY A 70 18.80 22.03 12.15
C GLY A 70 19.89 20.98 12.05
N ALA A 71 20.78 21.10 11.04
CA ALA A 71 22.10 20.47 11.01
C ALA A 71 23.12 21.45 10.42
#